data_AF-A0A6M0AT44-F1
#
_entry.id   AF-A0A6M0AT44-F1
#
_cell.length_a   1.000
_cell.length_b   1.000
_cell.length_c   1.000
_cell.angle_alpha   90.00
_cell.angle_beta   90.00
_cell.angle_gamma   90.00
#
_symmetry.space_group_name_H-M   'P 1'
#
loop_
_entity.id
_entity.type
_entity.pdbx_description
1 polymer ?
#
loop_
_entity_poly.entity_id
_entity_poly.type
_entity_poly.pdbx_seq_one_letter_code
_entity_poly.pdbx_strand_id
1 'polypeptide(L)'
;MKFRRLSFILLLCLYLQSCTQSPEVGSGQQKLILTGASTVAPLVSALGKRFEAQNPGIRIDVQTGGSSRGLADVRQGLSDIGMVSRTLTDDEAVGMEVFVLGRDGISIIVHGDNPLTEITSKQVKAISTGQIKNWQSLNKNDAPITFVHRAEGHSTLKKFLEYFGVNNSEVKADVVIGTLR
;
A
#
# COMPACT_ATOMS: atom_id res chain seq x y z
N MET A 1 -22.20 38.97 -64.33
CA MET A 1 -21.85 37.57 -63.97
C MET A 1 -20.51 37.40 -63.21
N LYS A 2 -19.83 38.47 -62.73
CA LYS A 2 -18.54 38.35 -62.01
C LYS A 2 -18.63 38.24 -60.47
N PHE A 3 -19.76 38.63 -59.85
CA PHE A 3 -19.90 38.64 -58.39
C PHE A 3 -20.21 37.26 -57.76
N ARG A 4 -20.85 36.34 -58.51
CA ARG A 4 -21.27 35.03 -57.98
C ARG A 4 -20.12 34.04 -57.78
N ARG A 5 -18.99 34.25 -58.50
CA ARG A 5 -17.78 33.42 -58.35
C ARG A 5 -16.93 33.84 -57.16
N LEU A 6 -16.96 35.13 -56.77
CA LEU A 6 -16.19 35.64 -55.64
C LEU A 6 -16.78 35.19 -54.29
N SER A 7 -18.11 35.10 -54.20
CA SER A 7 -18.80 34.61 -52.99
C SER A 7 -18.59 33.11 -52.75
N PHE A 8 -18.37 32.32 -53.81
CA PHE A 8 -18.11 30.88 -53.70
C PHE A 8 -16.67 30.57 -53.27
N ILE A 9 -15.71 31.42 -53.65
CA ILE A 9 -14.31 31.30 -53.23
C ILE A 9 -14.17 31.69 -51.75
N LEU A 10 -14.91 32.70 -51.28
CA LEU A 10 -14.87 33.13 -49.88
C LEU A 10 -15.49 32.10 -48.93
N LEU A 11 -16.57 31.41 -49.33
CA LEU A 11 -17.15 30.31 -48.55
C LEU A 11 -16.24 29.07 -48.49
N LEU A 12 -15.47 28.79 -49.55
CA LEU A 12 -14.55 27.65 -49.59
C LEU A 12 -13.34 27.85 -48.66
N CYS A 13 -12.86 29.09 -48.49
CA CYS A 13 -11.80 29.42 -47.54
C CYS A 13 -12.25 29.29 -46.07
N LEU A 14 -13.53 29.53 -45.76
CA LEU A 14 -14.09 29.35 -44.41
C LEU A 14 -14.21 27.88 -44.01
N TYR A 15 -14.40 26.96 -44.97
CA TYR A 15 -14.43 25.51 -44.70
C TYR A 15 -13.05 24.90 -44.44
N LEU A 16 -11.96 25.53 -44.93
CA LEU A 16 -10.60 25.04 -44.75
C LEU A 16 -9.95 25.43 -43.41
N GLN A 17 -10.61 26.27 -42.59
CA GLN A 17 -10.12 26.63 -41.25
C GLN A 17 -10.64 25.69 -40.14
N SER A 18 -11.54 24.75 -40.44
CA SER A 18 -12.09 23.80 -39.46
C SER A 18 -11.23 22.55 -39.20
N CYS A 19 -10.11 22.39 -39.90
CA CYS A 19 -9.18 21.27 -39.69
C CYS A 19 -7.80 21.76 -39.24
N THR A 20 -7.75 22.58 -38.18
CA THR A 20 -6.49 22.81 -37.45
C THR A 20 -6.77 23.13 -35.99
N GLN A 21 -7.54 22.29 -35.32
CA GLN A 21 -7.42 22.15 -33.87
C GLN A 21 -6.38 21.06 -33.61
N SER A 22 -5.11 21.47 -33.64
CA SER A 22 -4.07 20.72 -32.94
C SER A 22 -4.53 20.61 -31.49
N PRO A 23 -4.52 19.42 -30.86
CA PRO A 23 -4.78 19.34 -29.43
C PRO A 23 -3.76 20.24 -28.74
N GLU A 24 -4.21 21.34 -28.16
CA GLU A 24 -3.41 22.08 -27.23
C GLU A 24 -3.00 21.09 -26.14
N VAL A 25 -1.71 20.72 -26.13
CA VAL A 25 -1.10 20.11 -24.96
C VAL A 25 -1.17 21.18 -23.89
N GLY A 26 -2.28 21.16 -23.14
CA GLY A 26 -2.49 22.06 -22.03
C GLY A 26 -1.25 22.00 -21.16
N SER A 27 -0.65 23.15 -20.90
CA SER A 27 0.44 23.37 -19.95
C SER A 27 0.02 23.09 -18.48
N GLY A 28 -1.06 22.33 -18.30
CA GLY A 28 -1.58 21.88 -17.03
C GLY A 28 -0.79 20.69 -16.54
N GLN A 29 -0.26 20.83 -15.33
CA GLN A 29 0.38 19.76 -14.60
C GLN A 29 -0.61 18.59 -14.42
N GLN A 30 -0.31 17.43 -15.01
CA GLN A 30 -1.12 16.22 -14.87
C GLN A 30 -0.90 15.64 -13.47
N LYS A 31 -1.97 15.46 -12.70
CA LYS A 31 -1.92 14.90 -11.35
C LYS A 31 -2.41 13.46 -11.38
N LEU A 32 -1.62 12.55 -10.83
CA LEU A 32 -2.00 11.16 -10.53
C LEU A 32 -2.24 11.03 -9.04
N ILE A 33 -3.39 10.48 -8.67
CA ILE A 33 -3.85 10.31 -7.30
C ILE A 33 -3.75 8.83 -6.92
N LEU A 34 -3.02 8.56 -5.84
CA LEU A 34 -2.82 7.22 -5.31
C LEU A 34 -3.38 7.17 -3.89
N THR A 35 -4.32 6.26 -3.62
CA THR A 35 -4.95 6.15 -2.29
C THR A 35 -4.77 4.76 -1.70
N GLY A 36 -4.66 4.65 -0.37
CA GLY A 36 -4.80 3.35 0.31
C GLY A 36 -3.83 3.09 1.46
N ALA A 37 -3.13 1.95 1.41
CA ALA A 37 -2.35 1.39 2.52
C ALA A 37 -1.25 2.34 3.03
N SER A 38 -1.31 2.68 4.32
CA SER A 38 -0.31 3.54 4.97
C SER A 38 1.07 2.89 5.08
N THR A 39 1.15 1.56 5.11
CA THR A 39 2.43 0.83 5.12
C THR A 39 3.18 0.93 3.79
N VAL A 40 2.45 1.14 2.68
CA VAL A 40 3.01 1.23 1.32
C VAL A 40 3.33 2.68 0.94
N ALA A 41 2.61 3.65 1.53
CA ALA A 41 2.72 5.06 1.20
C ALA A 41 4.13 5.66 1.26
N PRO A 42 5.02 5.34 2.23
CA PRO A 42 6.38 5.89 2.24
C PRO A 42 7.20 5.46 1.02
N LEU A 43 7.11 4.18 0.64
CA LEU A 43 7.79 3.63 -0.53
C LEU A 43 7.25 4.27 -1.81
N VAL A 44 5.92 4.31 -1.99
CA VAL A 44 5.28 4.89 -3.17
C VAL A 44 5.55 6.40 -3.27
N SER A 45 5.61 7.12 -2.15
CA SER A 45 5.97 8.54 -2.16
C SER A 45 7.41 8.77 -2.62
N ALA A 46 8.35 7.91 -2.21
CA ALA A 46 9.74 7.98 -2.66
C ALA A 46 9.87 7.68 -4.16
N LEU A 47 9.15 6.67 -4.65
CA LEU A 47 9.09 6.35 -6.08
C LEU A 47 8.43 7.47 -6.88
N GLY A 48 7.33 8.03 -6.37
CA GLY A 48 6.62 9.16 -6.98
C GLY A 48 7.52 10.36 -7.18
N LYS A 49 8.28 10.77 -6.15
CA LYS A 49 9.27 11.86 -6.27
C LYS A 49 10.29 11.63 -7.38
N ARG A 50 10.79 10.39 -7.51
CA ARG A 50 11.75 10.04 -8.57
C ARG A 50 11.08 10.06 -9.95
N PHE A 51 9.84 9.59 -10.03
CA PHE A 51 9.06 9.61 -11.27
C PHE A 51 8.77 11.03 -11.73
N GLU A 52 8.36 11.93 -10.83
CA GLU A 52 8.16 13.36 -11.13
C GLU A 52 9.43 14.03 -11.67
N ALA A 53 10.60 13.70 -11.09
CA ALA A 53 11.87 14.26 -11.56
C ALA A 53 12.22 13.83 -12.99
N GLN A 54 11.74 12.67 -13.43
CA GLN A 54 11.96 12.13 -14.78
C GLN A 54 10.87 12.53 -15.77
N ASN A 55 9.71 13.00 -15.28
CA ASN A 55 8.54 13.31 -16.09
C ASN A 55 8.04 14.73 -15.74
N PRO A 56 8.66 15.79 -16.30
CA PRO A 56 8.21 17.15 -16.10
C PRO A 56 6.74 17.31 -16.50
N GLY A 57 5.97 17.95 -15.63
CA GLY A 57 4.53 18.14 -15.85
C GLY A 57 3.65 17.09 -15.19
N ILE A 58 4.20 16.01 -14.59
CA ILE A 58 3.44 15.06 -13.79
C ILE A 58 3.62 15.35 -12.29
N ARG A 59 2.54 15.19 -11.51
CA ARG A 59 2.54 15.17 -10.04
C ARG A 59 1.90 13.91 -9.50
N ILE A 60 2.48 13.38 -8.44
CA ILE A 60 2.07 12.17 -7.74
C ILE A 60 1.55 12.59 -6.37
N ASP A 61 0.26 12.39 -6.13
CA ASP A 61 -0.39 12.66 -4.85
C ASP A 61 -0.72 11.36 -4.14
N VAL A 62 -0.03 11.10 -3.02
CA VAL A 62 -0.17 9.87 -2.25
C VAL A 62 -0.98 10.16 -0.99
N GLN A 63 -2.13 9.50 -0.87
CA GLN A 63 -3.07 9.67 0.24
C GLN A 63 -3.28 8.36 0.99
N THR A 64 -3.12 8.40 2.31
CA THR A 64 -3.37 7.21 3.14
C THR A 64 -4.85 7.06 3.48
N GLY A 65 -5.27 5.84 3.79
CA GLY A 65 -6.60 5.54 4.33
C GLY A 65 -6.92 4.05 4.45
N GLY A 66 -5.92 3.18 4.30
CA GLY A 66 -6.07 1.73 4.40
C GLY A 66 -6.35 1.06 3.05
N SER A 67 -6.03 -0.24 2.94
CA SER A 67 -6.17 -0.99 1.68
C SER A 67 -7.60 -1.04 1.15
N SER A 68 -8.60 -1.15 2.04
CA SER A 68 -10.01 -1.18 1.63
C SER A 68 -10.44 0.14 0.97
N ARG A 69 -9.95 1.28 1.47
CA ARG A 69 -10.19 2.57 0.82
C ARG A 69 -9.56 2.61 -0.57
N GLY A 70 -8.31 2.20 -0.72
CA GLY A 70 -7.62 2.19 -2.02
C GLY A 70 -8.38 1.42 -3.10
N LEU A 71 -8.97 0.27 -2.74
CA LEU A 71 -9.81 -0.50 -3.65
C LEU A 71 -11.12 0.18 -3.99
N ALA A 72 -11.77 0.79 -3.01
CA ALA A 72 -13.03 1.50 -3.21
C ALA A 72 -12.85 2.74 -4.10
N ASP A 73 -11.79 3.51 -3.87
CA ASP A 73 -11.50 4.74 -4.60
C ASP A 73 -11.19 4.46 -6.08
N VAL A 74 -10.40 3.42 -6.39
CA VAL A 74 -10.13 2.99 -7.78
C VAL A 74 -11.43 2.60 -8.49
N ARG A 75 -12.28 1.80 -7.84
CA ARG A 75 -13.57 1.37 -8.43
C ARG A 75 -14.52 2.53 -8.71
N GLN A 76 -14.46 3.56 -7.87
CA GLN A 76 -15.28 4.76 -8.00
C GLN A 76 -14.66 5.80 -8.94
N GLY A 77 -13.45 5.56 -9.47
CA GLY A 77 -12.71 6.52 -10.28
C GLY A 77 -12.22 7.75 -9.51
N LEU A 78 -12.10 7.64 -8.18
CA LEU A 78 -11.60 8.71 -7.31
C LEU A 78 -10.07 8.74 -7.20
N SER A 79 -9.41 7.64 -7.56
CA SER A 79 -7.95 7.52 -7.59
C SER A 79 -7.51 6.73 -8.82
N ASP A 80 -6.36 7.11 -9.38
CA ASP A 80 -5.75 6.40 -10.51
C ASP A 80 -5.15 5.05 -10.09
N ILE A 81 -4.59 4.96 -8.87
CA ILE A 81 -3.98 3.72 -8.36
C ILE A 81 -4.36 3.49 -6.89
N GLY A 82 -4.76 2.26 -6.59
CA GLY A 82 -5.07 1.80 -5.24
C GLY A 82 -3.88 1.07 -4.61
N MET A 83 -3.42 1.53 -3.45
CA MET A 83 -2.34 0.91 -2.68
C MET A 83 -2.87 -0.12 -1.69
N VAL A 84 -2.42 -1.37 -1.80
CA VAL A 84 -2.91 -2.50 -0.99
C VAL A 84 -1.71 -3.22 -0.35
N SER A 85 -1.78 -3.53 0.95
CA SER A 85 -0.71 -4.21 1.70
C SER A 85 -1.04 -5.67 2.02
N ARG A 86 -1.92 -6.27 1.23
CA ARG A 86 -2.35 -7.66 1.32
C ARG A 86 -2.70 -8.17 -0.07
N THR A 87 -2.74 -9.48 -0.22
CA THR A 87 -3.31 -10.11 -1.40
C THR A 87 -4.79 -9.72 -1.52
N LEU A 88 -5.21 -9.44 -2.75
CA LEU A 88 -6.61 -9.26 -3.11
C LEU A 88 -7.29 -10.62 -3.17
N THR A 89 -8.56 -10.67 -2.79
CA THR A 89 -9.39 -11.83 -3.14
C THR A 89 -9.68 -11.81 -4.64
N ASP A 90 -10.10 -12.95 -5.20
CA ASP A 90 -10.44 -13.04 -6.63
C ASP A 90 -11.52 -12.02 -7.01
N ASP A 91 -12.57 -11.90 -6.17
CA ASP A 91 -13.63 -10.90 -6.32
C ASP A 91 -13.12 -9.45 -6.23
N GLU A 92 -12.06 -9.22 -5.44
CA GLU A 92 -11.46 -7.89 -5.32
C GLU A 92 -10.65 -7.50 -6.56
N ALA A 93 -10.05 -8.48 -7.24
CA ALA A 93 -9.22 -8.26 -8.42
C ALA A 93 -10.04 -8.12 -9.72
N VAL A 94 -11.32 -8.47 -9.73
CA VAL A 94 -12.17 -8.36 -10.93
C VAL A 94 -12.18 -6.92 -11.45
N GLY A 95 -11.79 -6.76 -12.72
CA GLY A 95 -11.75 -5.47 -13.40
C GLY A 95 -10.58 -4.56 -12.98
N MET A 96 -9.60 -5.08 -12.24
CA MET A 96 -8.39 -4.35 -11.85
C MET A 96 -7.14 -4.98 -12.47
N GLU A 97 -6.20 -4.13 -12.87
CA GLU A 97 -4.83 -4.58 -13.14
C GLU A 97 -4.02 -4.52 -11.85
N VAL A 98 -3.39 -5.64 -11.49
CA VAL A 98 -2.70 -5.79 -10.20
C VAL A 98 -1.19 -5.86 -10.42
N PHE A 99 -0.47 -4.92 -9.83
CA PHE A 99 0.99 -4.86 -9.86
C PHE A 99 1.58 -5.13 -8.48
N VAL A 100 2.44 -6.14 -8.38
CA VAL A 100 3.18 -6.45 -7.14
C VAL A 100 4.40 -5.54 -7.06
N LEU A 101 4.34 -4.55 -6.17
CA LEU A 101 5.46 -3.63 -5.92
C LEU A 101 6.60 -4.28 -5.15
N GLY A 102 6.28 -5.22 -4.26
CA GLY A 102 7.24 -5.91 -3.42
C GLY A 102 6.58 -6.88 -2.47
N ARG A 103 7.40 -7.70 -1.80
CA ARG A 103 6.98 -8.57 -0.69
C ARG A 103 7.68 -8.10 0.58
N ASP A 104 6.92 -7.87 1.64
CA ASP A 104 7.46 -7.61 2.97
C ASP A 104 7.42 -8.88 3.83
N GLY A 105 8.29 -8.91 4.83
CA GLY A 105 8.38 -9.99 5.79
C GLY A 105 8.18 -9.46 7.20
N ILE A 106 7.47 -10.23 8.02
CA ILE A 106 7.42 -10.01 9.47
C ILE A 106 8.40 -10.97 10.11
N SER A 107 9.38 -10.45 10.83
CA SER A 107 10.35 -11.23 11.59
C SER A 107 10.07 -11.13 13.08
N ILE A 108 10.33 -12.23 13.80
CA ILE A 108 10.42 -12.21 15.26
C ILE A 108 11.85 -11.81 15.62
N ILE A 109 11.98 -10.86 16.55
CA ILE A 109 13.27 -10.41 17.06
C ILE A 109 13.38 -10.74 18.55
N VAL A 110 14.60 -10.98 19.00
CA VAL A 110 14.95 -11.16 20.42
C VAL A 110 16.03 -10.14 20.80
N HIS A 111 16.28 -9.98 22.09
CA HIS A 111 17.38 -9.13 22.58
C HIS A 111 18.73 -9.61 22.03
N GLY A 112 19.66 -8.69 21.76
CA GLY A 112 20.97 -9.01 21.15
C GLY A 112 21.82 -9.99 21.96
N ASP A 113 21.66 -9.98 23.29
CA ASP A 113 22.36 -10.90 24.20
C ASP A 113 21.69 -12.28 24.30
N ASN A 114 20.55 -12.50 23.64
CA ASN A 114 19.90 -13.81 23.63
C ASN A 114 20.67 -14.74 22.67
N PRO A 115 21.26 -15.85 23.16
CA PRO A 115 22.11 -16.73 22.34
C PRO A 115 21.31 -17.59 21.35
N LEU A 116 19.98 -17.48 21.32
CA LEU A 116 19.13 -18.29 20.46
C LEU A 116 19.32 -17.93 18.99
N THR A 117 19.79 -18.87 18.19
CA THR A 117 20.01 -18.69 16.74
C THR A 117 18.82 -19.12 15.88
N GLU A 118 17.94 -19.96 16.41
CA GLU A 118 16.78 -20.48 15.71
C GLU A 118 15.59 -20.68 16.66
N ILE A 119 14.38 -20.54 16.14
CA ILE A 119 13.15 -20.82 16.87
C ILE A 119 12.09 -21.37 15.92
N THR A 120 11.36 -22.37 16.38
CA THR A 120 10.27 -22.97 15.60
C THR A 120 8.97 -22.21 15.78
N SER A 121 8.07 -22.28 14.79
CA SER A 121 6.75 -21.67 14.89
C SER A 121 5.93 -22.19 16.09
N LYS A 122 6.13 -23.46 16.47
CA LYS A 122 5.51 -24.05 17.66
C LYS A 122 6.00 -23.39 18.95
N GLN A 123 7.29 -23.11 19.06
CA GLN A 123 7.86 -22.42 20.22
C GLN A 123 7.39 -20.97 20.29
N VAL A 124 7.34 -20.25 19.15
CA VAL A 124 6.79 -18.89 19.11
C VAL A 124 5.32 -18.87 19.56
N LYS A 125 4.50 -19.82 19.09
CA LYS A 125 3.12 -19.99 19.54
C LYS A 125 3.04 -20.26 21.04
N ALA A 126 3.86 -21.17 21.56
CA ALA A 126 3.91 -21.50 22.98
C ALA A 126 4.33 -20.31 23.85
N ILE A 127 5.26 -19.47 23.38
CA ILE A 127 5.60 -18.20 24.04
C ILE A 127 4.39 -17.26 24.02
N SER A 128 3.81 -17.03 22.84
CA SER A 128 2.71 -16.07 22.68
C SER A 128 1.45 -16.41 23.50
N THR A 129 1.25 -17.69 23.81
CA THR A 129 0.12 -18.18 24.62
C THR A 129 0.48 -18.37 26.10
N GLY A 130 1.73 -18.06 26.48
CA GLY A 130 2.22 -18.18 27.86
C GLY A 130 2.50 -19.61 28.31
N GLN A 131 2.57 -20.59 27.41
CA GLN A 131 3.00 -21.96 27.72
C GLN A 131 4.52 -22.02 27.99
N ILE A 132 5.31 -21.19 27.31
CA ILE A 132 6.74 -20.99 27.57
C ILE A 132 6.93 -19.56 28.07
N LYS A 133 7.44 -19.40 29.29
CA LYS A 133 7.67 -18.09 29.93
C LYS A 133 9.10 -17.84 30.37
N ASN A 134 10.00 -18.81 30.18
CA ASN A 134 11.41 -18.71 30.55
C ASN A 134 12.27 -19.27 29.42
N TRP A 135 13.37 -18.59 29.13
CA TRP A 135 14.33 -18.98 28.09
C TRP A 135 15.00 -20.33 28.36
N GLN A 136 15.00 -20.81 29.61
CA GLN A 136 15.60 -22.07 30.02
C GLN A 136 15.07 -23.25 29.22
N SER A 137 13.79 -23.22 28.84
CA SER A 137 13.14 -24.24 28.01
C SER A 137 13.64 -24.29 26.56
N LEU A 138 14.37 -23.27 26.09
CA LEU A 138 14.79 -23.10 24.70
C LEU A 138 16.31 -23.04 24.53
N ASN A 139 17.01 -22.33 25.42
CA ASN A 139 18.45 -22.09 25.31
C ASN A 139 19.22 -22.32 26.62
N LYS A 140 18.57 -22.90 27.65
CA LYS A 140 19.13 -23.16 28.99
C LYS A 140 19.51 -21.91 29.80
N ASN A 141 19.24 -20.71 29.30
CA ASN A 141 19.43 -19.48 30.07
C ASN A 141 18.25 -19.29 31.03
N ASP A 142 18.50 -19.24 32.34
CA ASP A 142 17.45 -18.99 33.33
C ASP A 142 17.10 -17.51 33.37
N ALA A 143 16.23 -17.10 32.45
CA ALA A 143 15.77 -15.73 32.32
C ALA A 143 14.30 -15.71 31.88
N PRO A 144 13.44 -14.88 32.49
CA PRO A 144 12.05 -14.75 32.08
C PRO A 144 11.96 -14.17 30.66
N ILE A 145 10.93 -14.58 29.93
CA ILE A 145 10.58 -14.01 28.63
C ILE A 145 9.66 -12.83 28.87
N THR A 146 10.02 -11.67 28.31
CA THR A 146 9.10 -10.53 28.16
C THR A 146 8.55 -10.55 26.74
N PHE A 147 7.31 -11.01 26.57
CA PHE A 147 6.64 -11.02 25.29
C PHE A 147 6.01 -9.65 24.99
N VAL A 148 6.60 -8.95 24.02
CA VAL A 148 6.11 -7.66 23.53
C VAL A 148 5.19 -7.89 22.34
N HIS A 149 4.01 -7.29 22.39
CA HIS A 149 2.95 -7.51 21.41
C HIS A 149 2.34 -6.19 20.93
N ARG A 150 1.66 -6.20 19.78
CA ARG A 150 0.96 -5.03 19.21
C ARG A 150 -0.47 -4.97 19.72
N ALA A 151 -1.01 -3.76 19.87
CA ALA A 151 -2.44 -3.56 20.17
C ALA A 151 -3.33 -4.07 19.03
N GLU A 152 -4.58 -4.40 19.37
CA GLU A 152 -5.60 -4.80 18.40
C GLU A 152 -5.79 -3.75 17.29
N GLY A 153 -6.28 -4.19 16.12
CA GLY A 153 -6.51 -3.32 14.96
C GLY A 153 -5.29 -3.10 14.05
N HIS A 154 -4.11 -3.63 14.40
CA HIS A 154 -2.90 -3.52 13.59
C HIS A 154 -2.75 -4.66 12.57
N SER A 155 -2.31 -4.34 11.33
CA SER A 155 -2.14 -5.33 10.25
C SER A 155 -1.06 -6.38 10.55
N THR A 156 0.06 -5.98 11.17
CA THR A 156 1.13 -6.90 11.59
C THR A 156 0.63 -7.92 12.60
N LEU A 157 -0.23 -7.49 13.54
CA LEU A 157 -0.86 -8.39 14.51
C LEU A 157 -1.75 -9.40 13.81
N LYS A 158 -2.65 -8.93 12.93
CA LYS A 158 -3.53 -9.82 12.17
C LYS A 158 -2.74 -10.90 11.43
N LYS A 159 -1.63 -10.52 10.79
CA LYS A 159 -0.75 -11.47 10.09
C LYS A 159 -0.04 -12.45 11.02
N PHE A 160 0.39 -12.01 12.20
CA PHE A 160 0.94 -12.90 13.22
C PHE A 160 -0.10 -13.96 13.66
N LEU A 161 -1.31 -13.52 14.01
CA LEU A 161 -2.41 -14.39 14.47
C LEU A 161 -2.80 -15.41 13.39
N GLU A 162 -2.96 -14.96 12.14
CA GLU A 162 -3.22 -15.82 10.97
C GLU A 162 -2.12 -16.87 10.78
N TYR A 163 -0.84 -16.45 10.83
CA TYR A 163 0.30 -17.32 10.57
C TYR A 163 0.49 -18.41 11.64
N PHE A 164 0.32 -18.06 12.92
CA PHE A 164 0.48 -19.02 14.03
C PHE A 164 -0.83 -19.75 14.40
N GLY A 165 -1.96 -19.39 13.77
CA GLY A 165 -3.27 -19.94 14.07
C GLY A 165 -3.63 -19.76 15.55
N VAL A 166 -3.53 -18.52 16.04
CA VAL A 166 -3.79 -18.12 17.43
C VAL A 166 -4.86 -17.04 17.41
N ASN A 167 -5.90 -17.16 18.24
CA ASN A 167 -6.85 -16.08 18.42
C ASN A 167 -6.28 -15.00 19.34
N ASN A 168 -6.66 -13.75 19.14
CA ASN A 168 -6.13 -12.66 19.97
C ASN A 168 -6.40 -12.87 21.48
N SER A 169 -7.54 -13.47 21.83
CA SER A 169 -7.91 -13.80 23.21
C SER A 169 -6.98 -14.82 23.90
N GLU A 170 -6.26 -15.61 23.12
CA GLU A 170 -5.30 -16.61 23.62
C GLU A 170 -3.92 -15.99 23.89
N VAL A 171 -3.65 -14.80 23.35
CA VAL A 171 -2.35 -14.14 23.49
C VAL A 171 -2.16 -13.63 24.91
N LYS A 172 -0.99 -13.92 25.49
CA LYS A 172 -0.56 -13.47 26.82
C LYS A 172 0.69 -12.60 26.67
N ALA A 173 0.47 -11.32 26.41
CA ALA A 173 1.53 -10.32 26.29
C ALA A 173 1.86 -9.69 27.65
N ASP A 174 3.16 -9.51 27.91
CA ASP A 174 3.64 -8.75 29.06
C ASP A 174 3.61 -7.24 28.77
N VAL A 175 3.82 -6.87 27.49
CA VAL A 175 3.79 -5.48 27.02
C VAL A 175 2.96 -5.39 25.75
N VAL A 176 2.01 -4.45 25.70
CA VAL A 176 1.23 -4.14 24.49
C VAL A 176 1.59 -2.74 24.01
N ILE A 177 2.07 -2.61 22.77
CA ILE A 177 2.46 -1.33 22.16
C ILE A 177 1.45 -0.87 21.10
N GLY A 178 1.24 0.44 21.01
CA GLY A 178 0.35 1.04 20.01
C GLY A 178 -1.12 1.10 20.44
N THR A 179 -1.43 1.00 21.73
CA THR A 179 -2.74 1.42 22.24
C THR A 179 -2.89 2.92 22.03
N LEU A 180 -4.02 3.33 21.45
CA LEU A 180 -4.42 4.74 21.45
C LEU A 180 -4.59 5.15 22.93
N ARG A 181 -3.82 6.15 23.36
CA ARG A 181 -4.11 6.87 24.61
C ARG A 181 -5.25 7.85 24.37
#